data_AF-A0A929ZX63-F1
#
_entry.id   AF-A0A929ZX63-F1
#
_cell.length_a   1.000
_cell.length_b   1.000
_cell.length_c   1.000
_cell.angle_alpha   90.00
_cell.angle_beta   90.00
_cell.angle_gamma   90.00
#
_symmetry.space_group_name_H-M   'P 1'
#
loop_
_entity.id
_entity.type
_entity.pdbx_description
1 polymer ?
#
loop_
_entity_poly.entity_id
_entity_poly.type
_entity_poly.pdbx_seq_one_letter_code
_entity_poly.pdbx_strand_id
1 'polypeptide(L)'
;MNIPGAIISTVLDTLESAYGTPGELAMPEGISKITHIKGLYPYVAPDDTIPSDYVATGLVKTEYAKLGTYTNLITTPQNLSSFTAAYDDNNDTVNFAWAPYPDSSKLVEESHDDKTFDISWITGPITYKARIVQNSAVVATINYTADQLSKVIDGLQPDTDTQVCGYYGYEKNDTVASNEVCVTFRTPVAKVAVPSYSDPRQYVEWGNANGITINRAVGDTIASMSGRVQDVRDSNGNSVIGKKVKKGSTVTVYIYF
;
A
#
# COMPACT_ATOMS: atom_id res chain seq x y z
N MET A 1 19.89 -54.12 -44.06
CA MET A 1 20.87 -53.04 -44.31
C MET A 1 20.12 -51.88 -44.95
N ASN A 2 20.12 -50.69 -44.34
CA ASN A 2 19.34 -49.54 -44.83
C ASN A 2 20.13 -48.81 -45.92
N ILE A 3 20.13 -49.40 -47.12
CA ILE A 3 20.89 -48.91 -48.29
C ILE A 3 20.48 -47.47 -48.67
N PRO A 4 19.19 -47.09 -48.68
CA PRO A 4 18.80 -45.70 -48.95
C PRO A 4 19.36 -44.69 -47.95
N GLY A 5 19.37 -45.03 -46.65
CA GLY A 5 19.92 -44.15 -45.61
C GLY A 5 21.42 -43.91 -45.77
N ALA A 6 22.18 -44.96 -46.12
CA ALA A 6 23.62 -44.85 -46.36
C ALA A 6 23.95 -44.00 -47.60
N ILE A 7 23.15 -44.12 -48.66
CA ILE A 7 23.32 -43.30 -49.87
C ILE A 7 23.02 -41.82 -49.57
N ILE A 8 21.93 -41.54 -48.85
CA ILE A 8 21.54 -40.15 -48.52
C ILE A 8 22.59 -39.50 -47.61
N SER A 9 23.10 -40.21 -46.59
CA SER A 9 24.16 -39.63 -45.74
C SER A 9 25.43 -39.35 -46.54
N THR A 10 25.87 -40.29 -47.38
CA THR A 10 27.08 -40.11 -48.21
C THR A 10 26.94 -38.90 -49.13
N VAL A 11 25.76 -38.68 -49.72
CA VAL A 11 25.48 -37.51 -50.55
C VAL A 11 25.53 -36.22 -49.72
N LEU A 12 24.91 -36.19 -48.54
CA LEU A 12 24.94 -35.02 -47.66
C LEU A 12 26.34 -34.71 -47.13
N ASP A 13 27.11 -35.72 -46.73
CA ASP A 13 28.50 -35.60 -46.26
C ASP A 13 29.42 -35.07 -47.38
N THR A 14 29.19 -35.53 -48.61
CA THR A 14 29.94 -35.04 -49.78
C THR A 14 29.61 -33.58 -50.09
N LEU A 15 28.34 -33.18 -49.95
CA LEU A 15 27.89 -31.80 -50.16
C LEU A 15 28.43 -30.86 -49.08
N GLU A 16 28.42 -31.28 -47.82
CA GLU A 16 29.01 -30.52 -46.71
C GLU A 16 30.53 -30.37 -46.87
N SER A 17 31.23 -31.44 -47.28
CA SER A 17 32.68 -31.39 -47.54
C SER A 17 33.04 -30.46 -48.72
N ALA A 18 32.20 -30.42 -49.76
CA ALA A 18 32.45 -29.62 -50.96
C ALA A 18 32.04 -28.14 -50.81
N TYR A 19 30.98 -27.84 -50.07
CA TYR A 19 30.37 -26.49 -50.01
C TYR A 19 30.33 -25.90 -48.59
N GLY A 20 30.83 -26.62 -47.59
CA GLY A 20 30.73 -26.27 -46.18
C GLY A 20 29.36 -26.62 -45.59
N THR A 21 29.26 -26.54 -44.26
CA THR A 21 27.99 -26.67 -43.56
C THR A 21 27.02 -25.58 -44.06
N PRO A 22 25.78 -25.94 -44.47
CA PRO A 22 24.79 -24.94 -44.86
C PRO A 22 24.64 -23.88 -43.77
N GLY A 23 24.77 -22.60 -44.16
CA GLY A 23 24.56 -21.49 -43.24
C GLY A 23 23.12 -21.46 -42.72
N GLU A 24 22.90 -20.73 -41.62
CA GLU A 24 21.54 -20.52 -41.12
C GLU A 24 20.66 -19.90 -42.21
N LEU A 25 19.43 -20.41 -42.33
CA LEU A 25 18.44 -19.83 -43.24
C LEU A 25 18.19 -18.37 -42.83
N ALA A 26 18.56 -17.44 -43.70
CA ALA A 26 18.33 -16.02 -43.45
C ALA A 26 16.82 -15.73 -43.41
N MET A 27 16.42 -14.83 -42.51
CA MET A 27 15.03 -14.40 -42.40
C MET A 27 14.58 -13.78 -43.74
N PRO A 28 13.43 -14.20 -44.31
CA PRO A 28 12.95 -13.65 -45.57
C PRO A 28 12.77 -12.12 -45.51
N GLU A 29 13.05 -11.45 -46.62
CA GLU A 29 12.82 -10.01 -46.75
C GLU A 29 11.33 -9.67 -46.50
N GLY A 30 11.09 -8.55 -45.83
CA GLY A 30 9.74 -8.08 -45.51
C GLY A 30 9.07 -8.76 -44.32
N ILE A 31 9.78 -9.63 -43.59
CA ILE A 31 9.37 -10.18 -42.29
C ILE A 31 10.11 -9.44 -41.18
N SER A 32 9.41 -9.13 -40.09
CA SER A 32 9.95 -8.53 -38.87
C SER A 32 9.52 -9.35 -37.66
N LYS A 33 10.40 -9.43 -36.66
CA LYS A 33 10.10 -10.04 -35.36
C LYS A 33 9.50 -8.97 -34.45
N ILE A 34 8.28 -9.19 -33.96
CA ILE A 34 7.62 -8.31 -32.99
C ILE A 34 7.39 -9.03 -31.67
N THR A 35 7.53 -8.29 -30.57
CA THR A 35 7.18 -8.73 -29.23
C THR A 35 5.94 -7.96 -28.81
N HIS A 36 4.85 -8.65 -28.46
CA HIS A 36 3.55 -8.05 -28.17
C HIS A 36 2.84 -8.74 -27.00
N ILE A 37 1.83 -8.07 -26.45
CA ILE A 37 0.95 -8.62 -25.42
C ILE A 37 -0.08 -9.57 -26.06
N LYS A 38 -0.25 -10.77 -25.49
CA LYS A 38 -1.23 -11.77 -25.96
C LYS A 38 -2.66 -11.23 -25.88
N GLY A 39 -3.47 -11.54 -26.89
CA GLY A 39 -4.91 -11.28 -26.88
C GLY A 39 -5.35 -9.84 -27.19
N LEU A 40 -4.43 -8.93 -27.50
CA LEU A 40 -4.70 -7.54 -27.90
C LEU A 40 -4.57 -7.31 -29.40
N TYR A 41 -5.55 -6.61 -29.98
CA TYR A 41 -5.47 -6.08 -31.34
C TYR A 41 -6.00 -4.63 -31.39
N PRO A 42 -5.28 -3.65 -31.99
CA PRO A 42 -3.95 -3.76 -32.63
C PRO A 42 -2.85 -4.23 -31.66
N TYR A 43 -1.75 -4.78 -32.19
CA TYR A 43 -0.65 -5.27 -31.35
C TYR A 43 -0.04 -4.15 -30.50
N VAL A 44 0.29 -4.46 -29.25
CA VAL A 44 0.82 -3.50 -28.27
C VAL A 44 2.15 -4.00 -27.75
N ALA A 45 3.15 -3.12 -27.71
CA ALA A 45 4.47 -3.44 -27.18
C ALA A 45 4.39 -3.64 -25.66
N PRO A 46 4.98 -4.72 -25.10
CA PRO A 46 5.07 -4.87 -23.67
C PRO A 46 6.15 -3.98 -23.08
N ASP A 47 6.05 -3.68 -21.78
CA ASP A 47 7.10 -3.04 -21.00
C ASP A 47 7.56 -3.95 -19.85
N ASP A 48 8.48 -3.45 -19.03
CA ASP A 48 9.08 -4.21 -17.93
C ASP A 48 8.09 -4.56 -16.80
N THR A 49 6.89 -3.96 -16.80
CA THR A 49 5.85 -4.24 -15.80
C THR A 49 4.98 -5.43 -16.18
N ILE A 50 5.07 -5.90 -17.43
CA ILE A 50 4.22 -6.96 -17.95
C ILE A 50 4.87 -8.32 -17.68
N PRO A 51 4.18 -9.24 -16.98
CA PRO A 51 4.71 -10.58 -16.74
C PRO A 51 4.97 -11.30 -18.06
N SER A 52 6.08 -12.04 -18.12
CA SER A 52 6.54 -12.76 -19.33
C SER A 52 5.50 -13.72 -19.92
N ASP A 53 4.60 -14.24 -19.08
CA ASP A 53 3.55 -15.18 -19.49
C ASP A 53 2.55 -14.57 -20.47
N TYR A 54 2.43 -13.24 -20.48
CA TYR A 54 1.56 -12.49 -21.38
C TYR A 54 2.30 -11.88 -22.57
N VAL A 55 3.60 -12.12 -22.67
CA VAL A 55 4.44 -11.65 -23.77
C VAL A 55 4.56 -12.76 -24.82
N ALA A 56 4.23 -12.44 -26.07
CA ALA A 56 4.41 -13.33 -27.21
C ALA A 56 5.33 -12.67 -28.24
N THR A 57 6.18 -13.48 -28.85
CA THR A 57 7.04 -13.05 -29.95
C THR A 57 6.62 -13.75 -31.22
N GLY A 58 6.34 -12.98 -32.27
CA GLY A 58 5.85 -13.48 -33.54
C GLY A 58 6.59 -12.84 -34.72
N LEU A 59 6.59 -13.54 -35.84
CA LEU A 59 7.05 -13.01 -37.13
C LEU A 59 5.85 -12.44 -37.88
N VAL A 60 5.94 -11.18 -38.29
CA VAL A 60 4.89 -10.46 -39.04
C VAL A 60 5.49 -9.77 -40.24
N LYS A 61 4.67 -9.38 -41.23
CA LYS A 61 5.17 -8.54 -42.32
C LYS A 61 5.55 -7.16 -41.77
N THR A 62 6.68 -6.62 -42.22
CA THR A 62 7.23 -5.34 -41.75
C THR A 62 6.22 -4.19 -41.87
N GLU A 63 5.38 -4.18 -42.90
CA GLU A 63 4.33 -3.16 -43.11
C GLU A 63 3.24 -3.15 -42.00
N TYR A 64 3.05 -4.28 -41.32
CA TYR A 64 2.11 -4.45 -40.20
C TYR A 64 2.82 -4.52 -38.83
N ALA A 65 4.14 -4.35 -38.78
CA ALA A 65 4.93 -4.36 -37.55
C ALA A 65 4.78 -3.06 -36.74
N LYS A 66 3.56 -2.54 -36.61
CA LYS A 66 3.25 -1.33 -35.84
C LYS A 66 2.70 -1.74 -34.48
N LEU A 67 3.44 -1.41 -33.44
CA LEU A 67 3.04 -1.64 -32.05
C LEU A 67 2.45 -0.34 -31.47
N GLY A 68 1.25 -0.43 -30.89
CA GLY A 68 0.65 0.63 -30.09
C GLY A 68 1.20 0.64 -28.65
N THR A 69 0.66 1.55 -27.84
CA THR A 69 0.90 1.64 -26.39
C THR A 69 -0.35 1.23 -25.60
N TYR A 70 -0.18 0.44 -24.53
CA TYR A 70 -1.30 -0.03 -23.70
C TYR A 70 -1.91 1.10 -22.86
N THR A 71 -1.17 2.20 -22.63
CA THR A 71 -1.61 3.33 -21.81
C THR A 71 -2.93 3.95 -22.30
N ASN A 72 -3.20 3.89 -23.60
CA ASN A 72 -4.45 4.37 -24.18
C ASN A 72 -5.65 3.46 -23.88
N LEU A 73 -5.41 2.23 -23.41
CA LEU A 73 -6.44 1.27 -23.03
C LEU A 73 -6.83 1.40 -21.55
N ILE A 74 -6.00 2.07 -20.74
CA ILE A 74 -6.28 2.30 -19.33
C ILE A 74 -7.28 3.45 -19.22
N THR A 75 -8.49 3.13 -18.80
CA THR A 75 -9.55 4.10 -18.57
C THR A 75 -9.42 4.74 -17.19
N THR A 76 -9.76 6.01 -17.05
CA THR A 76 -9.80 6.65 -15.73
C THR A 76 -10.93 6.03 -14.88
N PRO A 77 -10.66 5.61 -13.63
CA PRO A 77 -11.70 5.16 -12.71
C PRO A 77 -12.80 6.22 -12.53
N GLN A 78 -14.02 5.78 -12.23
CA GLN A 78 -15.12 6.69 -11.94
C GLN A 78 -14.81 7.61 -10.76
N ASN A 79 -15.43 8.79 -10.74
CA ASN A 79 -15.19 9.76 -9.67
C ASN A 79 -15.69 9.25 -8.31
N LEU A 80 -14.87 9.42 -7.27
CA LEU A 80 -15.23 9.17 -5.89
C LEU A 80 -16.22 10.24 -5.41
N SER A 81 -17.42 9.81 -5.02
CA SER A 81 -18.50 10.69 -4.59
C SER A 81 -18.36 11.18 -3.16
N SER A 82 -17.85 10.34 -2.25
CA SER A 82 -17.63 10.69 -0.86
C SER A 82 -16.48 9.91 -0.24
N PHE A 83 -15.79 10.53 0.71
CA PHE A 83 -14.76 9.93 1.52
C PHE A 83 -14.77 10.53 2.91
N THR A 84 -14.56 9.69 3.92
CA THR A 84 -14.38 10.12 5.31
C THR A 84 -13.16 9.44 5.92
N ALA A 85 -12.45 10.18 6.76
CA ALA A 85 -11.37 9.68 7.57
C ALA A 85 -11.40 10.35 8.94
N ALA A 86 -11.27 9.57 10.01
CA ALA A 86 -11.30 10.06 11.37
C ALA A 86 -10.34 9.27 12.27
N TYR A 87 -9.69 9.96 13.20
CA TYR A 87 -8.86 9.33 14.22
C TYR A 87 -9.73 8.80 15.36
N ASP A 88 -9.53 7.54 15.74
CA ASP A 88 -10.12 6.92 16.93
C ASP A 88 -9.08 6.93 18.08
N ASP A 89 -9.27 7.86 19.01
CA ASP A 89 -8.36 8.06 20.16
C ASP A 89 -8.38 6.88 21.16
N ASN A 90 -9.36 5.98 21.08
CA ASN A 90 -9.45 4.80 21.95
C ASN A 90 -8.55 3.67 21.46
N ASN A 91 -8.55 3.44 20.15
CA ASN A 91 -7.86 2.32 19.50
C ASN A 91 -6.54 2.74 18.84
N ASP A 92 -6.23 4.04 18.80
CA ASP A 92 -5.05 4.60 18.13
C ASP A 92 -5.04 4.30 16.62
N THR A 93 -6.24 4.19 16.03
CA THR A 93 -6.43 3.87 14.61
C THR A 93 -7.02 5.05 13.85
N VAL A 94 -6.80 5.08 12.54
CA VAL A 94 -7.55 5.93 11.62
C VAL A 94 -8.60 5.05 10.94
N ASN A 95 -9.85 5.48 11.03
CA ASN A 95 -10.98 4.88 10.35
C ASN A 95 -11.19 5.58 9.02
N PHE A 96 -11.23 4.81 7.94
CA PHE A 96 -11.43 5.25 6.57
C PHE A 96 -12.72 4.66 6.04
N ALA A 97 -13.52 5.47 5.34
CA ALA A 97 -14.67 4.98 4.59
C ALA A 97 -14.77 5.72 3.25
N TRP A 98 -14.69 4.96 2.18
CA TRP A 98 -14.91 5.41 0.81
C TRP A 98 -16.36 5.13 0.40
N ALA A 99 -16.89 5.88 -0.56
CA ALA A 99 -18.07 5.40 -1.26
C ALA A 99 -17.73 4.06 -1.98
N PRO A 100 -18.64 3.08 -2.03
CA PRO A 100 -18.42 1.87 -2.82
C PRO A 100 -18.19 2.22 -4.30
N TYR A 101 -17.24 1.54 -4.95
CA TYR A 101 -17.04 1.72 -6.38
C TYR A 101 -18.28 1.27 -7.14
N PRO A 102 -18.85 2.07 -8.07
CA PRO A 102 -20.18 1.76 -8.63
C PRO A 102 -20.24 0.50 -9.51
N ASP A 103 -19.11 0.11 -10.11
CA ASP A 103 -19.00 -1.12 -10.90
C ASP A 103 -18.18 -2.19 -10.17
N SER A 104 -18.86 -3.03 -9.39
CA SER A 104 -18.23 -4.09 -8.59
C SER A 104 -17.45 -5.12 -9.42
N SER A 105 -17.73 -5.25 -10.72
CA SER A 105 -16.99 -6.19 -11.59
C SER A 105 -15.53 -5.80 -11.74
N LYS A 106 -15.20 -4.51 -11.61
CA LYS A 106 -13.84 -3.98 -11.71
C LYS A 106 -13.03 -4.09 -10.41
N LEU A 107 -13.64 -4.54 -9.32
CA LEU A 107 -12.97 -4.77 -8.03
C LEU A 107 -12.29 -6.14 -7.96
N VAL A 108 -12.45 -6.97 -8.99
CA VAL A 108 -11.83 -8.28 -9.11
C VAL A 108 -11.09 -8.33 -10.45
N GLU A 109 -9.92 -8.95 -10.47
CA GLU A 109 -9.21 -9.20 -11.72
C GLU A 109 -10.03 -10.18 -12.57
N GLU A 110 -10.17 -9.90 -13.87
CA GLU A 110 -10.93 -10.77 -14.76
C GLU A 110 -10.27 -12.14 -14.92
N SER A 111 -11.08 -13.19 -15.02
CA SER A 111 -10.56 -14.55 -15.26
C SER A 111 -9.86 -14.66 -16.61
N HIS A 112 -8.81 -15.46 -16.63
CA HIS A 112 -8.01 -15.77 -17.82
C HIS A 112 -8.64 -16.85 -18.72
N ASP A 113 -9.61 -17.61 -18.20
CA ASP A 113 -10.18 -18.76 -18.90
C ASP A 113 -11.08 -18.33 -20.07
N ASP A 114 -10.66 -18.66 -21.29
CA ASP A 114 -11.39 -18.49 -22.56
C ASP A 114 -11.85 -17.06 -22.89
N LYS A 115 -11.23 -16.03 -22.30
CA LYS A 115 -11.53 -14.62 -22.58
C LYS A 115 -10.47 -13.95 -23.47
N THR A 116 -10.94 -13.01 -24.29
CA THR A 116 -10.06 -12.00 -24.91
C THR A 116 -9.38 -11.18 -23.82
N PHE A 117 -8.17 -10.69 -24.08
CA PHE A 117 -7.39 -9.91 -23.12
C PHE A 117 -8.23 -8.86 -22.37
N ASP A 118 -8.04 -8.80 -21.04
CA ASP A 118 -8.58 -7.73 -20.20
C ASP A 118 -7.44 -6.89 -19.61
N ILE A 119 -7.62 -5.56 -19.61
CA ILE A 119 -6.61 -4.61 -19.14
C ILE A 119 -6.30 -4.77 -17.64
N SER A 120 -7.24 -5.32 -16.86
CA SER A 120 -7.04 -5.62 -15.44
C SER A 120 -5.91 -6.62 -15.20
N TRP A 121 -5.51 -7.44 -16.17
CA TRP A 121 -4.36 -8.33 -16.02
C TRP A 121 -3.04 -7.55 -15.90
N ILE A 122 -2.98 -6.35 -16.50
CA ILE A 122 -1.84 -5.44 -16.42
C ILE A 122 -2.02 -4.47 -15.26
N THR A 123 -3.18 -3.81 -15.16
CA THR A 123 -3.40 -2.77 -14.16
C THR A 123 -3.73 -3.32 -12.78
N GLY A 124 -4.13 -4.57 -12.69
CA GLY A 124 -4.85 -5.11 -11.54
C GLY A 124 -6.30 -4.57 -11.47
N PRO A 125 -7.08 -5.06 -10.50
CA PRO A 125 -8.41 -4.52 -10.22
C PRO A 125 -8.35 -3.10 -9.68
N ILE A 126 -9.49 -2.43 -9.66
CA ILE A 126 -9.66 -1.15 -8.97
C ILE A 126 -9.68 -1.42 -7.46
N THR A 127 -8.96 -0.59 -6.72
CA THR A 127 -8.83 -0.63 -5.27
C THR A 127 -9.11 0.74 -4.65
N TYR A 128 -9.36 0.74 -3.35
CA TYR A 128 -9.57 1.92 -2.52
C TYR A 128 -8.22 2.40 -1.99
N LYS A 129 -7.83 3.61 -2.41
CA LYS A 129 -6.55 4.21 -2.03
C LYS A 129 -6.77 5.45 -1.17
N ALA A 130 -5.83 5.70 -0.26
CA ALA A 130 -5.77 6.97 0.45
C ALA A 130 -4.33 7.42 0.65
N ARG A 131 -4.10 8.73 0.55
CA ARG A 131 -2.82 9.37 0.84
C ARG A 131 -2.95 10.21 2.10
N ILE A 132 -2.08 9.95 3.07
CA ILE A 132 -2.05 10.66 4.35
C ILE A 132 -0.88 11.63 4.32
N VAL A 133 -1.18 12.91 4.49
CA VAL A 133 -0.23 14.02 4.44
C VAL A 133 -0.25 14.75 5.76
N GLN A 134 0.93 15.04 6.29
CA GLN A 134 1.12 15.83 7.49
C GLN A 134 2.33 16.74 7.29
N ASN A 135 2.24 18.02 7.67
CA ASN A 135 3.32 19.00 7.44
C ASN A 135 3.81 19.05 5.98
N SER A 136 2.89 18.93 5.03
CA SER A 136 3.16 18.90 3.57
C SER A 136 3.98 17.69 3.08
N ALA A 137 4.20 16.67 3.93
CA ALA A 137 4.87 15.43 3.55
C ALA A 137 3.90 14.25 3.58
N VAL A 138 4.04 13.32 2.63
CA VAL A 138 3.28 12.07 2.62
C VAL A 138 3.84 11.16 3.72
N VAL A 139 3.01 10.87 4.73
CA VAL A 139 3.35 9.99 5.85
C VAL A 139 3.09 8.53 5.47
N ALA A 140 1.97 8.27 4.79
CA ALA A 140 1.57 6.93 4.39
C ALA A 140 0.66 6.95 3.16
N THR A 141 0.70 5.86 2.40
CA THR A 141 -0.25 5.56 1.34
C THR A 141 -0.93 4.24 1.66
N ILE A 142 -2.25 4.20 1.49
CA ILE A 142 -3.10 3.04 1.69
C ILE A 142 -3.52 2.52 0.32
N ASN A 143 -3.48 1.20 0.17
CA ASN A 143 -4.10 0.46 -0.92
C ASN A 143 -4.89 -0.68 -0.29
N TYR A 144 -6.20 -0.72 -0.51
CA TYR A 144 -7.09 -1.68 0.13
C TYR A 144 -8.23 -2.13 -0.79
N THR A 145 -8.71 -3.35 -0.58
CA THR A 145 -9.70 -3.98 -1.48
C THR A 145 -11.15 -3.77 -1.05
N ALA A 146 -11.39 -3.24 0.14
CA ALA A 146 -12.73 -2.91 0.62
C ALA A 146 -12.90 -1.40 0.87
N ASP A 147 -14.16 -0.98 0.96
CA ASP A 147 -14.60 0.41 1.08
C ASP A 147 -14.50 0.96 2.51
N GLN A 148 -14.09 0.15 3.48
CA GLN A 148 -13.89 0.54 4.88
C GLN A 148 -12.63 -0.08 5.45
N LEU A 149 -11.85 0.71 6.21
CA LEU A 149 -10.63 0.25 6.86
C LEU A 149 -10.47 0.93 8.22
N SER A 150 -10.06 0.17 9.24
CA SER A 150 -9.53 0.73 10.49
C SER A 150 -8.09 0.28 10.66
N LYS A 151 -7.14 1.21 10.75
CA LYS A 151 -5.71 0.88 10.77
C LYS A 151 -4.88 1.89 11.57
N VAL A 152 -3.91 1.39 12.33
CA VAL A 152 -2.85 2.22 12.95
C VAL A 152 -1.92 2.74 11.85
N ILE A 153 -1.68 4.05 11.82
CA ILE A 153 -0.79 4.68 10.84
C ILE A 153 0.51 5.08 11.54
N ASP A 154 1.57 4.35 11.22
CA ASP A 154 2.90 4.65 11.73
C ASP A 154 3.39 6.02 11.21
N GLY A 155 4.11 6.75 12.07
CA GLY A 155 4.75 8.02 11.69
C GLY A 155 3.86 9.27 11.82
N LEU A 156 2.58 9.13 12.20
CA LEU A 156 1.74 10.29 12.52
C LEU A 156 2.29 11.03 13.73
N GLN A 157 2.57 12.32 13.56
CA GLN A 157 2.95 13.21 14.64
C GLN A 157 1.71 13.59 15.47
N PRO A 158 1.86 13.68 16.80
CA PRO A 158 0.79 14.10 17.70
C PRO A 158 0.43 15.58 17.52
N ASP A 159 -0.79 15.94 17.92
CA ASP A 159 -1.30 17.33 17.92
C ASP A 159 -1.04 18.12 16.63
N THR A 160 -1.20 17.47 15.49
CA THR A 160 -0.86 18.04 14.18
C THR A 160 -2.00 17.80 13.21
N ASP A 161 -2.28 18.79 12.37
CA ASP A 161 -3.31 18.68 11.34
C ASP A 161 -2.86 17.67 10.28
N THR A 162 -3.68 16.66 10.05
CA THR A 162 -3.45 15.56 9.12
C THR A 162 -4.52 15.59 8.04
N GLN A 163 -4.07 15.73 6.80
CA GLN A 163 -4.93 15.64 5.63
C GLN A 163 -4.90 14.21 5.10
N VAL A 164 -6.07 13.67 4.80
CA VAL A 164 -6.23 12.36 4.18
C VAL A 164 -7.07 12.52 2.92
N CYS A 165 -6.53 12.11 1.80
CA CYS A 165 -7.20 12.16 0.50
C CYS A 165 -7.49 10.74 0.01
N GLY A 166 -8.77 10.40 -0.10
CA GLY A 166 -9.23 9.12 -0.64
C GLY A 166 -9.49 9.20 -2.14
N TYR A 167 -9.23 8.12 -2.87
CA TYR A 167 -9.47 7.98 -4.31
C TYR A 167 -9.56 6.51 -4.71
N TYR A 168 -10.08 6.23 -5.90
CA TYR A 168 -9.95 4.92 -6.54
C TYR A 168 -8.74 4.90 -7.46
N GLY A 169 -8.03 3.78 -7.49
CA GLY A 169 -6.92 3.56 -8.41
C GLY A 169 -6.76 2.09 -8.73
N TYR A 170 -5.93 1.80 -9.72
CA TYR A 170 -5.61 0.43 -10.09
C TYR A 170 -4.56 -0.17 -9.15
N GLU A 171 -4.68 -1.45 -8.79
CA GLU A 171 -3.76 -2.09 -7.85
C GLU A 171 -2.28 -1.99 -8.27
N LYS A 172 -2.00 -2.27 -9.54
CA LYS A 172 -0.65 -2.34 -10.12
C LYS A 172 -0.26 -1.07 -10.90
N ASN A 173 -1.16 -0.08 -11.00
CA ASN A 173 -0.91 1.18 -11.70
C ASN A 173 -1.28 2.39 -10.83
N ASP A 174 -0.27 3.21 -10.51
CA ASP A 174 -0.42 4.43 -9.70
C ASP A 174 -0.56 5.71 -10.53
N THR A 175 -0.48 5.63 -11.85
CA THR A 175 -0.50 6.80 -12.75
C THR A 175 -1.90 7.25 -13.12
N VAL A 176 -2.87 6.32 -13.15
CA VAL A 176 -4.26 6.61 -13.50
C VAL A 176 -5.15 6.36 -12.28
N ALA A 177 -5.83 7.41 -11.81
CA ALA A 177 -6.67 7.40 -10.63
C ALA A 177 -7.93 8.27 -10.83
N SER A 178 -8.95 8.08 -9.98
CA SER A 178 -10.10 8.98 -9.92
C SER A 178 -9.73 10.37 -9.37
N ASN A 179 -10.71 11.26 -9.24
CA ASN A 179 -10.56 12.42 -8.37
C ASN A 179 -10.24 12.02 -6.93
N GLU A 180 -9.55 12.92 -6.23
CA GLU A 180 -9.32 12.82 -4.78
C GLU A 180 -10.42 13.57 -4.01
N VAL A 181 -10.87 12.98 -2.90
CA VAL A 181 -11.72 13.64 -1.91
C VAL A 181 -10.93 13.71 -0.60
N CYS A 182 -10.59 14.92 -0.18
CA CYS A 182 -9.74 15.15 0.99
C CYS A 182 -10.54 15.58 2.22
N VAL A 183 -10.15 15.06 3.37
CA VAL A 183 -10.62 15.48 4.68
C VAL A 183 -9.42 15.81 5.57
N THR A 184 -9.63 16.66 6.56
CA THR A 184 -8.59 17.01 7.53
C THR A 184 -9.12 16.72 8.92
N PHE A 185 -8.31 16.05 9.74
CA PHE A 185 -8.52 15.91 11.17
C PHE A 185 -7.23 16.28 11.89
N ARG A 186 -7.32 16.59 13.18
CA ARG A 186 -6.15 16.83 14.01
C ARG A 186 -5.83 15.57 14.80
N THR A 187 -4.58 15.09 14.72
CA THR A 187 -4.14 13.95 15.53
C THR A 187 -4.21 14.32 17.01
N PRO A 188 -4.52 13.36 17.91
CA PRO A 188 -4.58 13.66 19.33
C PRO A 188 -3.21 14.04 19.87
N VAL A 189 -3.23 14.75 21.00
CA VAL A 189 -2.01 15.03 21.77
C VAL A 189 -1.38 13.70 22.19
N ALA A 190 -0.05 13.62 22.12
CA ALA A 190 0.70 12.45 22.52
C ALA A 190 0.30 11.98 23.92
N LYS A 191 0.20 10.67 24.11
CA LYS A 191 -0.09 10.08 25.42
C LYS A 191 1.17 9.42 26.00
N VAL A 192 1.29 9.45 27.32
CA VAL A 192 2.37 8.80 28.07
C VAL A 192 1.78 7.85 29.10
N ALA A 193 2.40 6.68 29.28
CA ALA A 193 2.02 5.74 30.33
C ALA A 193 2.39 6.30 31.71
N VAL A 194 1.43 6.29 32.63
CA VAL A 194 1.64 6.66 34.03
C VAL A 194 2.36 5.51 34.74
N PRO A 195 3.54 5.75 35.31
CA PRO A 195 4.32 4.72 35.98
C PRO A 195 3.66 4.32 37.32
N SER A 196 4.16 3.24 37.91
CA SER A 196 3.73 2.73 39.22
C SER A 196 4.86 2.88 40.26
N TYR A 197 5.34 4.11 40.46
CA TYR A 197 6.39 4.38 41.45
C TYR A 197 5.81 4.38 42.87
N SER A 198 6.63 3.98 43.84
CA SER A 198 6.29 4.08 45.27
C SER A 198 6.73 5.42 45.88
N ASP A 199 7.75 6.07 45.33
CA ASP A 199 8.25 7.38 45.78
C ASP A 199 7.56 8.53 45.01
N PRO A 200 6.86 9.45 45.70
CA PRO A 200 6.21 10.62 45.08
C PRO A 200 7.17 11.55 44.32
N ARG A 201 8.47 11.56 44.64
CA ARG A 201 9.47 12.39 43.96
C ARG A 201 9.70 11.95 42.52
N GLN A 202 9.64 10.64 42.27
CA GLN A 202 9.81 10.07 40.92
C GLN A 202 8.69 10.50 39.96
N TYR A 203 7.48 10.77 40.46
CA TYR A 203 6.40 11.31 39.64
C TYR A 203 6.67 12.75 39.20
N VAL A 204 7.36 13.56 40.00
CA VAL A 204 7.75 14.92 39.60
C VAL A 204 8.77 14.88 38.46
N GLU A 205 9.76 14.00 38.55
CA GLU A 205 10.74 13.78 37.48
C GLU A 205 10.08 13.29 36.19
N TRP A 206 9.21 12.27 36.31
CA TRP A 206 8.42 11.76 35.19
C TRP A 206 7.51 12.82 34.58
N GLY A 207 6.86 13.63 35.41
CA GLY A 207 5.98 14.70 34.99
C GLY A 207 6.73 15.77 34.19
N ASN A 208 7.87 16.23 34.70
CA ASN A 208 8.73 17.18 34.00
C ASN A 208 9.23 16.63 32.65
N ALA A 209 9.66 15.36 32.61
CA ALA A 209 10.15 14.73 31.38
C ALA A 209 9.06 14.56 30.30
N ASN A 210 7.79 14.47 30.70
CA ASN A 210 6.67 14.20 29.80
C ASN A 210 5.69 15.38 29.64
N GLY A 211 6.01 16.54 30.23
CA GLY A 211 5.13 17.71 30.21
C GLY A 211 3.79 17.48 30.92
N ILE A 212 3.79 16.73 32.02
CA ILE A 212 2.62 16.50 32.87
C ILE A 212 2.79 17.32 34.15
N THR A 213 1.76 18.11 34.49
CA THR A 213 1.73 18.84 35.77
C THR A 213 1.37 17.89 36.91
N ILE A 214 2.20 17.87 37.96
CA ILE A 214 2.01 16.98 39.12
C ILE A 214 1.50 17.78 40.31
N ASN A 215 0.28 17.47 40.75
CA ASN A 215 -0.26 17.90 42.03
C ASN A 215 -0.02 16.82 43.09
N ARG A 216 0.06 17.24 44.35
CA ARG A 216 0.16 16.33 45.50
C ARG A 216 -1.05 16.50 46.39
N ALA A 217 -1.62 15.39 46.83
CA ALA A 217 -2.72 15.37 47.78
C ALA A 217 -2.41 14.39 48.92
N VAL A 218 -3.03 14.66 50.07
CA VAL A 218 -2.97 13.77 51.22
C VAL A 218 -3.95 12.63 50.99
N GLY A 219 -3.45 11.40 51.12
CA GLY A 219 -4.22 10.16 51.05
C GLY A 219 -4.62 9.66 52.44
N ASP A 220 -4.89 8.36 52.52
CA ASP A 220 -5.28 7.71 53.77
C ASP A 220 -4.13 7.70 54.79
N THR A 221 -4.49 7.65 56.07
CA THR A 221 -3.51 7.62 57.15
C THR A 221 -3.12 6.19 57.51
N ILE A 222 -1.97 5.73 57.03
CA ILE A 222 -1.42 4.38 57.30
C ILE A 222 0.06 4.51 57.64
N ALA A 223 0.39 4.46 58.94
CA ALA A 223 1.73 4.73 59.44
C ALA A 223 2.84 3.87 58.79
N SER A 224 2.57 2.60 58.46
CA SER A 224 3.54 1.71 57.80
C SER A 224 3.82 2.07 56.34
N MET A 225 2.96 2.89 55.73
CA MET A 225 3.01 3.30 54.32
C MET A 225 3.25 4.80 54.17
N SER A 226 3.37 5.56 55.27
CA SER A 226 3.54 7.01 55.28
C SER A 226 4.65 7.46 54.32
N GLY A 227 4.35 8.44 53.47
CA GLY A 227 5.25 8.97 52.45
C GLY A 227 5.28 8.18 51.14
N ARG A 228 4.58 7.04 51.03
CA ARG A 228 4.46 6.28 49.78
C ARG A 228 3.25 6.72 48.95
N VAL A 229 3.33 6.52 47.64
CA VAL A 229 2.20 6.77 46.75
C VAL A 229 1.08 5.75 47.00
N GLN A 230 -0.12 6.28 47.22
CA GLN A 230 -1.37 5.53 47.32
C GLN A 230 -2.00 5.32 45.95
N ASP A 231 -2.18 6.40 45.20
CA ASP A 231 -2.88 6.41 43.91
C ASP A 231 -2.44 7.62 43.08
N VAL A 232 -2.67 7.56 41.78
CA VAL A 232 -2.51 8.69 40.87
C VAL A 232 -3.80 8.88 40.11
N ARG A 233 -4.38 10.07 40.20
CA ARG A 233 -5.67 10.38 39.59
C ARG A 233 -5.57 11.47 38.54
N ASP A 234 -6.38 11.36 37.50
CA ASP A 234 -6.58 12.43 36.53
C ASP A 234 -7.43 13.58 37.11
N SER A 235 -7.64 14.63 36.31
CA SER A 235 -8.48 15.78 36.66
C SER A 235 -9.96 15.44 36.91
N ASN A 236 -10.43 14.27 36.46
CA ASN A 236 -11.78 13.77 36.70
C ASN A 236 -11.87 12.86 37.93
N GLY A 237 -10.74 12.62 38.62
CA GLY A 237 -10.66 11.75 39.80
C GLY A 237 -10.54 10.26 39.49
N ASN A 238 -10.29 9.86 38.25
CA ASN A 238 -10.11 8.45 37.88
C ASN A 238 -8.67 8.00 38.18
N SER A 239 -8.50 6.80 38.74
CA SER A 239 -7.16 6.20 38.89
C SER A 239 -6.55 5.89 37.52
N VAL A 240 -5.32 6.38 37.31
CA VAL A 240 -4.59 6.32 36.03
C VAL A 240 -3.26 5.60 36.09
N ILE A 241 -2.86 5.00 37.23
CA ILE A 241 -1.65 4.18 37.29
C ILE A 241 -1.72 3.06 36.24
N GLY A 242 -0.66 2.90 35.44
CA GLY A 242 -0.58 1.92 34.35
C GLY A 242 -1.40 2.28 33.11
N LYS A 243 -2.16 3.39 33.13
CA LYS A 243 -2.91 3.89 31.97
C LYS A 243 -2.13 4.97 31.24
N LYS A 244 -2.56 5.29 30.02
CA LYS A 244 -2.00 6.39 29.23
C LYS A 244 -2.76 7.69 29.49
N VAL A 245 -2.04 8.78 29.76
CA VAL A 245 -2.59 10.14 29.92
C VAL A 245 -2.02 11.08 28.87
N LYS A 246 -2.77 12.10 28.47
CA LYS A 246 -2.35 13.09 27.46
C LYS A 246 -1.20 13.95 28.01
N LYS A 247 -0.14 14.15 27.24
CA LYS A 247 0.91 15.15 27.55
C LYS A 247 0.26 16.54 27.66
N GLY A 248 0.75 17.36 28.58
CA GLY A 248 0.13 18.65 28.95
C GLY A 248 -1.01 18.56 29.96
N SER A 249 -1.43 17.34 30.38
CA SER A 249 -2.45 17.18 31.40
C SER A 249 -1.91 17.37 32.83
N THR A 250 -2.82 17.48 33.79
CA THR A 250 -2.49 17.50 35.22
C THR A 250 -2.95 16.19 35.86
N VAL A 251 -2.09 15.59 36.69
CA VAL A 251 -2.43 14.44 37.53
C VAL A 251 -2.14 14.75 38.99
N THR A 252 -2.91 14.13 39.89
CA THR A 252 -2.74 14.29 41.33
C THR A 252 -2.23 13.00 41.94
N VAL A 253 -1.08 13.07 42.59
CA VAL A 253 -0.45 11.96 43.32
C VAL A 253 -0.93 12.00 44.76
N TYR A 254 -1.66 10.98 45.18
CA TYR A 254 -2.11 10.80 46.56
C TYR A 254 -1.03 10.06 47.35
N ILE A 255 -0.68 10.58 48.51
CA ILE A 255 0.43 10.09 49.34
C ILE A 255 -0.14 9.65 50.69
N TYR A 256 0.16 8.43 51.12
CA TYR A 256 -0.21 7.98 52.46
C TYR A 256 0.41 8.90 53.51
N PHE A 257 -0.38 9.26 54.52
CA PHE A 257 0.07 10.06 55.64
C PHE A 257 0.31 9.22 56.89
#